data_AF-A0A9D2RDE3-F1
#
_entry.id   AF-A0A9D2RDE3-F1
#
_cell.length_a   1.000
_cell.length_b   1.000
_cell.length_c   1.000
_cell.angle_alpha   90.00
_cell.angle_beta   90.00
_cell.angle_gamma   90.00
#
_symmetry.space_group_name_H-M   'P 1'
#
loop_
_entity.id
_entity.type
_entity.pdbx_description
1 polymer ?
#
loop_
_entity_poly.entity_id
_entity_poly.type
_entity_poly.pdbx_seq_one_letter_code
_entity_poly.pdbx_strand_id
1 'polypeptide(L)'
;MDESIYLNELSLDGQYNSMEEFFQAARPFMKCLKLISEKNCQIQKHSMLYGRKITKDKTLNDLRGMRGDHVTRLKSLLLSVTDAPPFWDWKEEFAQDLTAEYICDNEDVSATSLPEAAEDKGILLSFPHKKYQDRVLRIVKNRQDIFSLPAAATVSFLAKCLLDRDVLEFNEYLAVRYAGTRLNFSMLEPEFGFDDFEKEEVEDCLRTFDKFVSIHTWDEIYQDPGLNYKKYSPSSDAYDWFRRTKYCGLSIDKFRCGNPKRCFGFREGDTFYVLRMERDHKISDHG
;
A
#
# COMPACT_ATOMS: atom_id res chain seq x y z
N MET A 1 -1.83 -17.25 10.41
CA MET A 1 -2.99 -17.30 9.49
C MET A 1 -2.42 -16.93 8.14
N ASP A 2 -2.60 -17.79 7.14
CA ASP A 2 -2.21 -17.45 5.78
C ASP A 2 -3.20 -16.41 5.26
N GLU A 3 -2.69 -15.24 4.89
CA GLU A 3 -3.51 -14.15 4.38
C GLU A 3 -3.99 -14.46 2.96
N SER A 4 -5.30 -14.46 2.74
CA SER A 4 -5.88 -14.87 1.47
C SER A 4 -5.88 -13.73 0.45
N ILE A 5 -4.86 -13.72 -0.41
CA ILE A 5 -4.73 -12.75 -1.50
C ILE A 5 -5.03 -13.45 -2.83
N TYR A 6 -5.90 -12.87 -3.65
CA TYR A 6 -6.34 -13.41 -4.93
C TYR A 6 -5.95 -12.49 -6.08
N LEU A 7 -5.37 -13.05 -7.13
CA LEU A 7 -5.01 -12.30 -8.34
C LEU A 7 -6.23 -12.15 -9.26
N ASN A 8 -6.63 -10.92 -9.56
CA ASN A 8 -7.76 -10.60 -10.41
C ASN A 8 -7.45 -10.80 -11.89
N GLU A 9 -7.86 -11.91 -12.47
CA GLU A 9 -7.75 -12.18 -13.90
C GLU A 9 -8.57 -11.21 -14.77
N LEU A 10 -9.68 -10.66 -14.25
CA LEU A 10 -10.52 -9.71 -15.00
C LEU A 10 -9.85 -8.33 -15.14
N SER A 11 -8.81 -8.03 -14.36
CA SER A 11 -8.04 -6.78 -14.48
C SER A 11 -7.12 -6.73 -15.71
N LEU A 12 -7.12 -7.78 -16.55
CA LEU A 12 -6.48 -7.82 -17.86
C LEU A 12 -7.54 -8.18 -18.91
N ASP A 13 -7.88 -7.22 -19.78
CA ASP A 13 -8.90 -7.38 -20.82
C ASP A 13 -8.44 -6.85 -22.20
N GLY A 14 -7.14 -6.58 -22.35
CA GLY A 14 -6.54 -6.06 -23.57
C GLY A 14 -6.46 -4.53 -23.60
N GLN A 15 -6.48 -3.89 -22.43
CA GLN A 15 -6.56 -2.43 -22.27
C GLN A 15 -5.31 -1.67 -22.71
N TYR A 16 -4.15 -2.33 -22.85
CA TYR A 16 -2.89 -1.66 -23.19
C TYR A 16 -2.68 -1.66 -24.72
N ASN A 17 -2.17 -0.55 -25.26
CA ASN A 17 -1.86 -0.44 -26.69
C ASN A 17 -0.57 -1.19 -27.06
N SER A 18 0.33 -1.37 -26.10
CA SER A 18 1.60 -2.07 -26.30
C SER A 18 2.07 -2.76 -25.02
N MET A 19 3.02 -3.69 -25.17
CA MET A 19 3.69 -4.31 -24.03
C MET A 19 4.52 -3.31 -23.22
N GLU A 20 5.08 -2.28 -23.87
CA GLU A 20 5.84 -1.24 -23.18
C GLU A 20 4.92 -0.45 -22.23
N GLU A 21 3.75 -0.04 -22.71
CA GLU A 21 2.73 0.62 -21.89
C GLU A 21 2.31 -0.25 -20.70
N PHE A 22 2.09 -1.55 -20.94
CA PHE A 22 1.79 -2.50 -19.86
C PHE A 22 2.88 -2.52 -18.79
N PHE A 23 4.17 -2.63 -19.15
CA PHE A 23 5.24 -2.67 -18.15
C PHE A 23 5.43 -1.34 -17.40
N GLN A 24 5.19 -0.22 -18.07
CA GLN A 24 5.18 1.09 -17.40
C GLN A 24 4.04 1.16 -16.39
N ALA A 25 2.84 0.74 -16.78
CA ALA A 25 1.66 0.71 -15.92
C ALA A 25 1.80 -0.29 -14.77
N ALA A 26 2.39 -1.47 -14.98
CA ALA A 26 2.49 -2.56 -14.01
C ALA A 26 3.46 -2.30 -12.85
N ARG A 27 4.17 -1.16 -12.81
CA ARG A 27 5.13 -0.83 -11.74
C ARG A 27 4.51 -0.86 -10.33
N PRO A 28 3.31 -0.29 -10.07
CA PRO A 28 2.66 -0.37 -8.76
C PRO A 28 2.31 -1.81 -8.39
N PHE A 29 1.78 -2.59 -9.34
CA PHE A 29 1.49 -4.02 -9.15
C PHE A 29 2.75 -4.82 -8.77
N MET A 30 3.89 -4.57 -9.42
CA MET A 30 5.16 -5.20 -9.05
C MET A 30 5.62 -4.82 -7.64
N LYS A 31 5.34 -3.60 -7.18
CA LYS A 31 5.60 -3.22 -5.78
C LYS A 31 4.70 -3.98 -4.81
N CYS A 32 3.45 -4.23 -5.17
CA CYS A 32 2.55 -5.10 -4.39
C CYS A 32 3.11 -6.52 -4.26
N LEU A 33 3.52 -7.16 -5.37
CA LEU A 33 4.10 -8.50 -5.32
C LEU A 33 5.37 -8.54 -4.45
N LYS A 34 6.19 -7.49 -4.49
CA LYS A 34 7.38 -7.38 -3.64
C LYS A 34 6.99 -7.36 -2.15
N LEU A 35 6.02 -6.53 -1.77
CA LEU A 35 5.54 -6.43 -0.40
C LEU A 35 4.97 -7.77 0.09
N ILE A 36 4.15 -8.42 -0.75
CA ILE A 36 3.57 -9.74 -0.46
C ILE A 36 4.68 -10.77 -0.21
N SER A 37 5.69 -10.80 -1.08
CA SER A 37 6.84 -11.69 -0.93
C SER A 37 7.64 -11.40 0.35
N GLU A 38 7.86 -10.12 0.69
CA GLU A 38 8.57 -9.72 1.92
C GLU A 38 7.80 -10.12 3.19
N LYS A 39 6.47 -10.19 3.10
CA LYS A 39 5.59 -10.63 4.19
C LYS A 39 5.34 -12.14 4.22
N ASN A 40 5.98 -12.90 3.33
CA ASN A 40 5.77 -14.34 3.15
C ASN A 40 4.29 -14.71 2.90
N CYS A 41 3.51 -13.78 2.34
CA CYS A 41 2.14 -14.05 1.92
C CYS A 41 2.15 -14.75 0.56
N GLN A 42 1.09 -15.51 0.29
CA GLN A 42 0.89 -16.20 -0.99
C GLN A 42 -0.28 -15.58 -1.75
N ILE A 43 -0.28 -15.76 -3.07
CA ILE A 43 -1.33 -15.33 -3.96
C ILE A 43 -1.95 -16.54 -4.64
N GLN A 44 -3.27 -16.64 -4.53
CA GLN A 44 -4.08 -17.58 -5.27
C GLN A 44 -4.41 -17.02 -6.66
N LYS A 45 -4.35 -17.86 -7.70
CA LYS A 45 -4.63 -17.47 -9.09
C LYS A 45 -5.70 -18.36 -9.69
N HIS A 46 -6.55 -17.82 -10.55
CA HIS A 46 -7.43 -18.63 -11.39
C HIS A 46 -6.67 -19.17 -12.60
N SER A 47 -6.97 -20.39 -13.07
CA SER A 47 -6.27 -21.04 -14.19
C SER A 47 -6.36 -20.26 -15.51
N MET A 48 -7.43 -19.48 -15.70
CA MET A 48 -7.60 -18.64 -16.89
C MET A 48 -6.69 -17.41 -16.93
N LEU A 49 -6.03 -17.05 -15.83
CA LEU A 49 -5.21 -15.83 -15.72
C LEU A 49 -4.20 -15.70 -16.87
N TYR A 50 -3.50 -16.78 -17.23
CA TYR A 50 -2.48 -16.74 -18.28
C TYR A 50 -3.06 -16.52 -19.69
N GLY A 51 -4.34 -16.85 -19.90
CA GLY A 51 -5.04 -16.61 -21.16
C GLY A 51 -5.58 -15.18 -21.31
N ARG A 52 -5.54 -14.37 -20.25
CA ARG A 52 -6.06 -13.00 -20.28
C ARG A 52 -5.20 -12.09 -21.16
N LYS A 53 -5.88 -11.17 -21.85
CA LYS A 53 -5.27 -10.24 -22.80
C LYS A 53 -4.60 -9.07 -22.06
N ILE A 54 -3.35 -8.80 -22.40
CA ILE A 54 -2.64 -7.57 -22.01
C ILE A 54 -2.91 -6.49 -23.08
N THR A 55 -2.66 -6.84 -24.34
CA THR A 55 -3.01 -6.02 -25.50
C THR A 55 -4.07 -6.73 -26.33
N LYS A 56 -4.52 -6.14 -27.44
CA LYS A 56 -5.47 -6.79 -28.35
C LYS A 56 -5.00 -8.16 -28.86
N ASP A 57 -3.69 -8.32 -29.02
CA ASP A 57 -3.00 -9.46 -29.64
C ASP A 57 -2.09 -10.26 -28.69
N LYS A 58 -1.73 -9.72 -27.51
CA LYS A 58 -0.87 -10.39 -26.52
C LYS A 58 -1.63 -10.76 -25.27
N THR A 59 -1.33 -11.94 -24.76
CA THR A 59 -1.82 -12.51 -23.51
C THR A 59 -0.73 -12.49 -22.43
N LEU A 60 -1.12 -12.74 -21.18
CA LEU A 60 -0.15 -12.91 -20.09
C LEU A 60 0.79 -14.10 -20.33
N ASN A 61 0.35 -15.16 -21.01
CA ASN A 61 1.19 -16.31 -21.36
C ASN A 61 2.33 -15.94 -22.34
N ASP A 62 2.14 -14.94 -23.19
CA ASP A 62 3.17 -14.49 -24.14
C ASP A 62 4.42 -13.94 -23.44
N LEU A 63 4.31 -13.54 -22.17
CA LEU A 63 5.46 -13.12 -21.35
C LEU A 63 6.54 -14.20 -21.24
N ARG A 64 6.21 -15.49 -21.40
CA ARG A 64 7.19 -16.60 -21.35
C ARG A 64 8.28 -16.45 -22.40
N GLY A 65 7.93 -16.05 -23.62
CA GLY A 65 8.87 -15.86 -24.73
C GLY A 65 9.61 -14.52 -24.71
N MET A 66 9.18 -13.57 -23.90
CA MET A 66 9.74 -12.21 -23.88
C MET A 66 11.00 -12.10 -23.01
N ARG A 67 11.93 -11.25 -23.45
CA ARG A 67 13.16 -10.90 -22.74
C ARG A 67 13.17 -9.41 -22.38
N GLY A 68 13.91 -9.05 -21.34
CA GLY A 68 14.07 -7.68 -20.86
C GLY A 68 13.90 -7.59 -19.34
N ASP A 69 14.57 -6.64 -18.72
CA ASP A 69 14.70 -6.55 -17.26
C ASP A 69 13.34 -6.46 -16.55
N HIS A 70 12.42 -5.65 -17.08
CA HIS A 70 11.07 -5.53 -16.54
C HIS A 70 10.27 -6.83 -16.64
N VAL A 71 10.41 -7.56 -17.76
CA VAL A 71 9.74 -8.84 -17.98
C VAL A 71 10.27 -9.90 -17.02
N THR A 72 11.60 -9.99 -16.89
CA THR A 72 12.27 -10.92 -15.98
C THR A 72 11.85 -10.65 -14.54
N ARG A 73 11.86 -9.39 -14.13
CA ARG A 73 11.47 -9.00 -12.77
C ARG A 73 10.02 -9.33 -12.46
N LEU A 74 9.08 -9.04 -13.36
CA LEU A 74 7.67 -9.40 -13.18
C LEU A 74 7.49 -10.92 -13.07
N LYS A 75 8.14 -11.70 -13.95
CA LYS A 75 8.09 -13.17 -13.92
C LYS A 75 8.63 -13.72 -12.59
N SER A 76 9.79 -13.23 -12.14
CA SER A 76 10.37 -13.65 -10.86
C SER A 76 9.46 -13.33 -9.67
N LEU A 77 8.87 -12.13 -9.62
CA LEU A 77 7.95 -11.74 -8.56
C LEU A 77 6.66 -12.57 -8.58
N LEU A 78 6.10 -12.85 -9.76
CA LEU A 78 4.90 -13.68 -9.87
C LEU A 78 5.14 -15.13 -9.44
N LEU A 79 6.37 -15.63 -9.58
CA LEU A 79 6.77 -16.97 -9.14
C LEU A 79 7.03 -17.02 -7.63
N SER A 80 7.57 -15.95 -7.03
CA SER A 80 7.94 -15.92 -5.61
C SER A 80 6.76 -15.85 -4.65
N VAL A 81 5.56 -15.56 -5.16
CA VAL A 81 4.33 -15.38 -4.38
C VAL A 81 3.23 -16.37 -4.75
N THR A 82 3.56 -17.46 -5.44
CA THR A 82 2.58 -18.49 -5.77
C THR A 82 2.89 -19.84 -5.20
N ASP A 83 1.84 -20.49 -4.74
CA ASP A 83 1.82 -21.85 -4.26
C ASP A 83 1.90 -22.91 -5.38
N ALA A 84 2.07 -24.16 -4.93
CA ALA A 84 1.86 -25.36 -5.70
C ALA A 84 0.83 -26.26 -4.95
N PRO A 85 -0.35 -26.57 -5.55
CA PRO A 85 -0.79 -26.22 -6.89
C PRO A 85 -1.14 -24.73 -7.04
N PRO A 86 -0.80 -24.10 -8.18
CA PRO A 86 -0.83 -22.64 -8.33
C PRO A 86 -2.22 -22.06 -8.58
N PHE A 87 -3.23 -22.92 -8.80
CA PHE A 87 -4.57 -22.51 -9.20
C PHE A 87 -5.60 -22.96 -8.19
N TRP A 88 -6.37 -22.00 -7.67
CA TRP A 88 -7.41 -22.30 -6.68
C TRP A 88 -8.56 -23.08 -7.30
N ASP A 89 -8.85 -22.86 -8.59
CA ASP A 89 -9.93 -23.54 -9.32
C ASP A 89 -9.61 -24.98 -9.74
N TRP A 90 -8.45 -25.49 -9.34
CA TRP A 90 -8.10 -26.91 -9.46
C TRP A 90 -8.30 -27.67 -8.14
N LYS A 91 -8.61 -26.96 -7.06
CA LYS A 91 -8.93 -27.56 -5.76
C LYS A 91 -10.36 -28.07 -5.76
N GLU A 92 -10.66 -29.02 -4.87
CA GLU A 92 -12.02 -29.54 -4.68
C GLU A 92 -12.90 -28.61 -3.83
N GLU A 93 -12.26 -27.78 -3.00
CA GLU A 93 -12.92 -26.84 -2.09
C GLU A 93 -12.80 -25.42 -2.64
N PHE A 94 -13.96 -24.83 -2.92
CA PHE A 94 -14.12 -23.44 -3.35
C PHE A 94 -14.74 -22.64 -2.20
N ALA A 95 -14.27 -21.40 -2.01
CA ALA A 95 -14.93 -20.47 -1.11
C ALA A 95 -16.28 -20.02 -1.69
N GLN A 96 -16.34 -19.82 -3.01
CA GLN A 96 -17.60 -19.45 -3.66
C GLN A 96 -18.55 -20.63 -3.87
N ASP A 97 -19.85 -20.34 -3.87
CA ASP A 97 -20.90 -21.28 -4.28
C ASP A 97 -21.05 -21.25 -5.81
N LEU A 98 -20.49 -22.26 -6.49
CA LEU A 98 -20.54 -22.36 -7.95
C LEU A 98 -21.96 -22.49 -8.54
N THR A 99 -22.99 -22.68 -7.72
CA THR A 99 -24.40 -22.70 -8.17
C THR A 99 -25.08 -21.34 -8.06
N ALA A 100 -24.46 -20.36 -7.41
CA ALA A 100 -24.99 -19.03 -7.21
C ALA A 100 -24.59 -18.05 -8.32
N GLU A 101 -25.42 -17.03 -8.53
CA GLU A 101 -25.11 -15.87 -9.39
C GLU A 101 -24.40 -14.80 -8.55
N TYR A 102 -23.22 -14.35 -8.98
CA TYR A 102 -22.48 -13.24 -8.37
C TYR A 102 -22.38 -12.06 -9.32
N ILE A 103 -22.86 -10.90 -8.87
CA ILE A 103 -22.85 -9.66 -9.65
C ILE A 103 -21.93 -8.62 -9.00
N CYS A 104 -21.07 -7.98 -9.80
CA CYS A 104 -20.27 -6.82 -9.42
C CYS A 104 -20.42 -5.72 -10.48
N ASP A 105 -20.77 -4.50 -10.07
CA ASP A 105 -20.96 -3.35 -10.99
C ASP A 105 -21.87 -3.68 -12.20
N ASN A 106 -22.93 -4.48 -11.99
CA ASN A 106 -23.88 -5.00 -12.98
C ASN A 106 -23.32 -6.02 -14.00
N GLU A 107 -22.13 -6.56 -13.76
CA GLU A 107 -21.54 -7.63 -14.56
C GLU A 107 -21.57 -8.94 -13.76
N ASP A 108 -21.85 -10.06 -14.45
CA ASP A 108 -21.70 -11.39 -13.89
C ASP A 108 -20.21 -11.72 -13.73
N VAL A 109 -19.83 -12.05 -12.50
CA VAL A 109 -18.46 -12.38 -12.09
C VAL A 109 -18.39 -13.76 -11.45
N SER A 110 -19.42 -14.59 -11.63
CA SER A 110 -19.46 -15.97 -11.13
C SER A 110 -18.30 -16.80 -11.70
N ALA A 111 -17.77 -17.74 -10.91
CA ALA A 111 -16.61 -18.57 -11.29
C ALA A 111 -15.34 -17.77 -11.64
N THR A 112 -15.14 -16.63 -10.98
CA THR A 112 -13.91 -15.81 -11.09
C THR A 112 -13.26 -15.64 -9.71
N SER A 113 -12.08 -15.02 -9.66
CA SER A 113 -11.40 -14.75 -8.38
C SER A 113 -12.14 -13.73 -7.50
N LEU A 114 -13.11 -12.98 -8.05
CA LEU A 114 -13.86 -11.97 -7.28
C LEU A 114 -14.76 -12.60 -6.21
N PRO A 115 -15.74 -13.45 -6.56
CA PRO A 115 -16.57 -14.11 -5.55
C PRO A 115 -15.77 -15.05 -4.65
N GLU A 116 -14.73 -15.71 -5.18
CA GLU A 116 -13.82 -16.54 -4.38
C GLU A 116 -13.19 -15.74 -3.23
N ALA A 117 -12.57 -14.60 -3.57
CA ALA A 117 -11.96 -13.73 -2.58
C ALA A 117 -13.00 -13.09 -1.65
N ALA A 118 -14.21 -12.81 -2.13
CA ALA A 118 -15.25 -12.18 -1.33
C ALA A 118 -15.78 -13.09 -0.23
N GLU A 119 -16.04 -14.37 -0.57
CA GLU A 119 -16.51 -15.37 0.40
C GLU A 119 -15.41 -15.73 1.41
N ASP A 120 -14.16 -15.83 0.96
CA ASP A 120 -12.99 -16.08 1.83
C ASP A 120 -12.54 -14.83 2.62
N LYS A 121 -13.27 -13.71 2.49
CA LYS A 121 -12.92 -12.40 3.09
C LYS A 121 -11.49 -11.99 2.74
N GLY A 122 -10.99 -12.37 1.56
CA GLY A 122 -9.64 -12.09 1.07
C GLY A 122 -9.43 -10.66 0.56
N ILE A 123 -8.26 -10.44 -0.05
CA ILE A 123 -7.91 -9.22 -0.77
C ILE A 123 -7.78 -9.54 -2.26
N LEU A 124 -8.39 -8.73 -3.11
CA LEU A 124 -8.26 -8.85 -4.56
C LEU A 124 -7.10 -7.98 -5.06
N LEU A 125 -6.02 -8.58 -5.53
CA LEU A 125 -4.90 -7.88 -6.15
C LEU A 125 -5.12 -7.78 -7.67
N SER A 126 -5.16 -6.56 -8.18
CA SER A 126 -5.45 -6.28 -9.60
C SER A 126 -4.24 -5.67 -10.31
N PHE A 127 -4.07 -6.03 -11.59
CA PHE A 127 -3.31 -5.20 -12.51
C PHE A 127 -3.98 -3.82 -12.61
N PRO A 128 -3.23 -2.75 -12.97
CA PRO A 128 -3.82 -1.42 -13.14
C PRO A 128 -5.01 -1.47 -14.09
N HIS A 129 -6.19 -1.19 -13.55
CA HIS A 129 -7.44 -1.26 -14.28
C HIS A 129 -8.48 -0.39 -13.59
N LYS A 130 -9.11 0.51 -14.35
CA LYS A 130 -10.01 1.55 -13.81
C LYS A 130 -11.16 0.98 -12.97
N LYS A 131 -11.69 -0.19 -13.33
CA LYS A 131 -12.80 -0.83 -12.58
C LYS A 131 -12.41 -1.25 -11.16
N TYR A 132 -11.13 -1.58 -10.93
CA TYR A 132 -10.65 -2.26 -9.73
C TYR A 132 -9.62 -1.44 -8.94
N GLN A 133 -9.40 -0.19 -9.31
CA GLN A 133 -8.35 0.63 -8.73
C GLN A 133 -8.72 1.07 -7.31
N ASP A 134 -7.98 0.53 -6.32
CA ASP A 134 -7.93 0.96 -4.91
C ASP A 134 -9.29 1.31 -4.31
N ARG A 135 -10.20 0.34 -4.34
CA ARG A 135 -11.57 0.51 -3.85
C ARG A 135 -12.10 -0.76 -3.21
N VAL A 136 -13.16 -0.62 -2.44
CA VAL A 136 -13.95 -1.78 -1.97
C VAL A 136 -15.03 -2.07 -3.00
N LEU A 137 -15.00 -3.27 -3.58
CA LEU A 137 -16.02 -3.77 -4.49
C LEU A 137 -17.20 -4.32 -3.70
N ARG A 138 -18.39 -4.13 -4.25
CA ARG A 138 -19.63 -4.70 -3.72
C ARG A 138 -20.01 -5.90 -4.58
N ILE A 139 -19.85 -7.10 -4.05
CA ILE A 139 -20.24 -8.35 -4.71
C ILE A 139 -21.61 -8.76 -4.19
N VAL A 140 -22.56 -9.02 -5.09
CA VAL A 140 -23.94 -9.41 -4.73
C VAL A 140 -24.18 -10.85 -5.14
N LYS A 141 -24.44 -11.74 -4.19
CA LYS A 141 -24.77 -13.16 -4.42
C LYS A 141 -26.28 -13.35 -4.44
N ASN A 142 -26.80 -14.02 -5.47
CA ASN A 142 -28.23 -14.32 -5.66
C ASN A 142 -29.16 -13.12 -5.46
N ARG A 143 -28.67 -11.91 -5.78
CA ARG A 143 -29.38 -10.63 -5.61
C ARG A 143 -29.77 -10.27 -4.16
N GLN A 144 -29.19 -10.95 -3.17
CA GLN A 144 -29.54 -10.80 -1.77
C GLN A 144 -28.32 -10.52 -0.90
N ASP A 145 -27.36 -11.45 -0.85
CA ASP A 145 -26.20 -11.32 0.04
C ASP A 145 -25.18 -10.35 -0.56
N ILE A 146 -24.58 -9.53 0.29
CA ILE A 146 -23.65 -8.49 -0.13
C ILE A 146 -22.32 -8.69 0.59
N PHE A 147 -21.26 -8.86 -0.20
CA PHE A 147 -19.89 -8.96 0.27
C PHE A 147 -19.10 -7.70 -0.09
N SER A 148 -18.20 -7.30 0.80
CA SER A 148 -17.26 -6.21 0.59
C SER A 148 -15.88 -6.79 0.30
N LEU A 149 -15.34 -6.50 -0.88
CA LEU A 149 -14.06 -7.04 -1.33
C LEU A 149 -13.06 -5.90 -1.57
N PRO A 150 -12.01 -5.74 -0.75
CA PRO A 150 -10.96 -4.77 -1.04
C PRO A 150 -10.20 -5.16 -2.31
N ALA A 151 -10.20 -4.27 -3.31
CA ALA A 151 -9.47 -4.41 -4.55
C ALA A 151 -8.28 -3.44 -4.59
N ALA A 152 -7.08 -4.01 -4.48
CA ALA A 152 -5.82 -3.27 -4.49
C ALA A 152 -5.19 -3.27 -5.89
N ALA A 153 -4.82 -2.09 -6.37
CA ALA A 153 -4.00 -1.90 -7.58
C ALA A 153 -2.67 -1.20 -7.27
N THR A 154 -2.57 -0.50 -6.14
CA THR A 154 -1.34 0.14 -5.65
C THR A 154 -0.84 -0.47 -4.35
N VAL A 155 0.47 -0.32 -4.12
CA VAL A 155 1.13 -0.82 -2.91
C VAL A 155 0.63 -0.12 -1.65
N SER A 156 0.25 1.16 -1.74
CA SER A 156 -0.24 1.92 -0.58
C SER A 156 -1.62 1.43 -0.11
N PHE A 157 -2.51 1.08 -1.06
CA PHE A 157 -3.81 0.51 -0.70
C PHE A 157 -3.66 -0.93 -0.17
N LEU A 158 -2.83 -1.76 -0.83
CA LEU A 158 -2.55 -3.10 -0.31
C LEU A 158 -1.95 -3.05 1.10
N ALA A 159 -0.97 -2.19 1.35
CA ALA A 159 -0.35 -2.02 2.66
C ALA A 159 -1.39 -1.62 3.72
N LYS A 160 -2.37 -0.79 3.36
CA LYS A 160 -3.48 -0.47 4.26
C LYS A 160 -4.34 -1.70 4.56
N CYS A 161 -4.67 -2.52 3.55
CA CYS A 161 -5.41 -3.76 3.77
C CYS A 161 -4.64 -4.75 4.66
N LEU A 162 -3.33 -4.87 4.49
CA LEU A 162 -2.49 -5.75 5.31
C LEU A 162 -2.34 -5.22 6.74
N LEU A 163 -2.28 -3.89 6.92
CA LEU A 163 -2.34 -3.26 8.25
C LEU A 163 -3.66 -3.58 8.95
N ASP A 164 -4.80 -3.45 8.24
CA ASP A 164 -6.13 -3.72 8.80
C ASP A 164 -6.36 -5.20 9.18
N ARG A 165 -5.46 -6.09 8.76
CA ARG A 165 -5.47 -7.53 9.06
C ARG A 165 -4.34 -7.96 9.99
N ASP A 166 -3.65 -7.00 10.61
CA ASP A 166 -2.51 -7.25 11.50
C ASP A 166 -1.36 -8.05 10.86
N VAL A 167 -1.22 -7.96 9.53
CA VAL A 167 -0.12 -8.58 8.76
C VAL A 167 1.07 -7.62 8.59
N LEU A 168 0.78 -6.31 8.60
CA LEU A 168 1.77 -5.25 8.45
C LEU A 168 1.75 -4.34 9.67
N GLU A 169 2.91 -4.11 10.29
CA GLU A 169 3.03 -3.19 11.42
C GLU A 169 2.83 -1.74 10.96
N PHE A 170 2.35 -0.87 11.86
CA PHE A 170 2.02 0.52 11.49
C PHE A 170 3.24 1.31 10.96
N ASN A 171 4.42 1.11 11.56
CA ASN A 171 5.65 1.77 11.12
C ASN A 171 6.06 1.30 9.70
N GLU A 172 5.86 0.02 9.39
CA GLU A 172 6.12 -0.52 8.06
C GLU A 172 5.12 0.03 7.04
N TYR A 173 3.85 0.14 7.42
CA TYR A 173 2.82 0.77 6.61
C TYR A 173 3.19 2.22 6.23
N LEU A 174 3.68 3.02 7.19
CA LEU A 174 4.14 4.39 6.91
C LEU A 174 5.32 4.39 5.92
N ALA A 175 6.31 3.52 6.14
CA ALA A 175 7.45 3.39 5.25
C ALA A 175 7.03 3.03 3.82
N VAL A 176 6.05 2.13 3.66
CA VAL A 176 5.52 1.73 2.35
C VAL A 176 4.67 2.83 1.71
N ARG A 177 3.74 3.44 2.46
CA ARG A 177 2.81 4.46 1.96
C ARG A 177 3.53 5.67 1.40
N TYR A 178 4.57 6.13 2.09
CA TYR A 178 5.32 7.34 1.75
C TYR A 178 6.65 7.04 1.02
N ALA A 179 6.90 5.79 0.64
CA ALA A 179 8.11 5.38 -0.08
C ALA A 179 8.33 6.19 -1.36
N GLY A 180 9.48 6.86 -1.46
CA GLY A 180 9.84 7.68 -2.62
C GLY A 180 9.15 9.04 -2.69
N THR A 181 8.45 9.44 -1.63
CA THR A 181 7.92 10.81 -1.48
C THR A 181 8.92 11.69 -0.73
N ARG A 182 8.53 12.96 -0.50
CA ARG A 182 9.29 13.90 0.31
C ARG A 182 9.39 13.51 1.78
N LEU A 183 8.46 12.69 2.30
CA LEU A 183 8.41 12.29 3.70
C LEU A 183 8.87 10.83 3.83
N ASN A 184 9.88 10.58 4.66
CA ASN A 184 10.53 9.27 4.77
C ASN A 184 10.50 8.75 6.21
N PHE A 185 9.91 7.57 6.42
CA PHE A 185 9.73 6.93 7.73
C PHE A 185 10.76 5.84 8.05
N SER A 186 11.78 5.64 7.21
CA SER A 186 12.81 4.60 7.42
C SER A 186 13.67 4.79 8.69
N MET A 187 13.62 5.97 9.30
CA MET A 187 14.40 6.34 10.48
C MET A 187 13.53 6.57 11.72
N LEU A 188 12.21 6.33 11.63
CA LEU A 188 11.29 6.45 12.75
C LEU A 188 11.68 5.45 13.83
N GLU A 189 11.95 5.94 15.03
CA GLU A 189 12.19 5.12 16.22
C GLU A 189 10.85 4.55 16.70
N PRO A 190 10.66 3.22 16.73
CA PRO A 190 9.38 2.61 17.11
C PRO A 190 8.87 3.06 18.48
N GLU A 191 9.77 3.22 19.46
CA GLU A 191 9.44 3.61 20.83
C GLU A 191 8.90 5.05 20.94
N PHE A 192 9.08 5.85 19.89
CA PHE A 192 8.57 7.21 19.76
C PHE A 192 7.62 7.32 18.55
N GLY A 193 7.01 6.19 18.17
CA GLY A 193 6.04 6.10 17.09
C GLY A 193 4.63 6.47 17.55
N PHE A 194 3.67 5.60 17.22
CA PHE A 194 2.24 5.88 17.38
C PHE A 194 1.58 5.00 18.44
N ASP A 195 2.34 4.23 19.20
CA ASP A 195 1.81 3.25 20.16
C ASP A 195 0.85 3.88 21.18
N ASP A 196 1.13 5.12 21.60
CA ASP A 196 0.32 5.87 22.55
C ASP A 196 -0.73 6.77 21.87
N PHE A 197 -0.94 6.75 20.56
CA PHE A 197 -1.88 7.63 19.86
C PHE A 197 -3.28 6.99 19.77
N GLU A 198 -4.36 7.77 19.95
CA GLU A 198 -5.69 7.27 19.58
C GLU A 198 -5.83 7.18 18.06
N LYS A 199 -6.76 6.34 17.61
CA LYS A 199 -7.06 6.14 16.19
C LYS A 199 -7.33 7.46 15.45
N GLU A 200 -8.17 8.34 16.00
CA GLU A 200 -8.49 9.63 15.38
C GLU A 200 -7.26 10.55 15.26
N GLU A 201 -6.32 10.44 16.21
CA GLU A 201 -5.08 11.21 16.22
C GLU A 201 -4.08 10.69 15.18
N VAL A 202 -4.02 9.38 14.99
CA VAL A 202 -3.28 8.75 13.89
C VAL A 202 -3.84 9.23 12.56
N GLU A 203 -5.17 9.25 12.40
CA GLU A 203 -5.82 9.73 11.19
C GLU A 203 -5.54 11.22 10.90
N ASP A 204 -5.50 12.08 11.93
CA ASP A 204 -5.05 13.48 11.81
C ASP A 204 -3.61 13.58 11.30
N CYS A 205 -2.71 12.73 11.84
CA CYS A 205 -1.32 12.70 11.42
C CYS A 205 -1.21 12.28 9.94
N LEU A 206 -1.90 11.21 9.54
CA LEU A 206 -1.91 10.73 8.16
C LEU A 206 -2.44 11.78 7.19
N ARG A 207 -3.53 12.48 7.51
CA ARG A 207 -4.02 13.61 6.69
C ARG A 207 -2.97 14.71 6.53
N THR A 208 -2.22 14.98 7.58
CA THR A 208 -1.17 16.01 7.55
C THR A 208 0.05 15.57 6.75
N PHE A 209 0.42 14.28 6.82
CA PHE A 209 1.49 13.71 6.00
C PHE A 209 1.11 13.68 4.52
N ASP A 210 -0.12 13.29 4.18
CA ASP A 210 -0.65 13.36 2.82
C ASP A 210 -0.58 14.80 2.28
N LYS A 211 -0.95 15.78 3.11
CA LYS A 211 -0.79 17.20 2.80
C LYS A 211 0.69 17.55 2.57
N PHE A 212 1.58 17.18 3.48
CA PHE A 212 3.02 17.46 3.39
C PHE A 212 3.62 16.97 2.07
N VAL A 213 3.29 15.73 1.66
CA VAL A 213 3.82 15.16 0.40
C VAL A 213 3.14 15.70 -0.85
N SER A 214 1.95 16.31 -0.72
CA SER A 214 1.26 16.98 -1.84
C SER A 214 1.85 18.35 -2.18
N ILE A 215 2.55 18.99 -1.24
CA ILE A 215 3.17 20.31 -1.43
C ILE A 215 4.45 20.16 -2.27
N HIS A 216 4.54 20.92 -3.37
CA HIS A 216 5.57 20.71 -4.38
C HIS A 216 6.92 21.33 -4.02
N THR A 217 6.95 22.40 -3.23
CA THR A 217 8.18 23.14 -2.90
C THR A 217 8.39 23.27 -1.39
N TRP A 218 9.63 23.41 -0.97
CA TRP A 218 9.95 23.61 0.45
C TRP A 218 9.54 24.99 0.95
N ASP A 219 9.58 26.00 0.09
CA ASP A 219 9.11 27.35 0.42
C ASP A 219 7.62 27.34 0.78
N GLU A 220 6.80 26.57 0.05
CA GLU A 220 5.39 26.36 0.40
C GLU A 220 5.24 25.61 1.73
N ILE A 221 6.07 24.60 2.01
CA ILE A 221 6.06 23.89 3.31
C ILE A 221 6.38 24.84 4.47
N TYR A 222 7.38 25.71 4.30
CA TYR A 222 7.77 26.69 5.32
C TYR A 222 6.69 27.74 5.58
N GLN A 223 5.93 28.09 4.55
CA GLN A 223 4.85 29.07 4.64
C GLN A 223 3.50 28.45 5.04
N ASP A 224 3.38 27.12 5.05
CA ASP A 224 2.11 26.47 5.34
C ASP A 224 1.70 26.65 6.82
N PRO A 225 0.59 27.35 7.10
CA PRO A 225 0.19 27.66 8.47
C PRO A 225 -0.31 26.44 9.25
N GLY A 226 -0.77 25.39 8.54
CA GLY A 226 -1.23 24.15 9.14
C GLY A 226 -0.07 23.27 9.60
N LEU A 227 1.00 23.22 8.82
CA LEU A 227 2.22 22.49 9.17
C LEU A 227 3.03 23.24 10.24
N ASN A 228 3.10 24.58 10.19
CA ASN A 228 3.93 25.38 11.10
C ASN A 228 5.32 24.74 11.27
N TYR A 229 5.95 24.50 10.12
CA TYR A 229 7.26 23.88 10.03
C TYR A 229 8.30 24.84 10.59
N LYS A 230 9.15 24.35 11.50
CA LYS A 230 10.23 25.16 12.08
C LYS A 230 11.35 24.29 12.64
N LYS A 231 12.51 24.91 12.85
CA LYS A 231 13.64 24.27 13.51
C LYS A 231 13.32 23.92 14.96
N TYR A 232 13.68 22.71 15.38
CA TYR A 232 13.65 22.30 16.77
C TYR A 232 14.81 22.98 17.51
N SER A 233 14.49 23.78 18.54
CA SER A 233 15.46 24.63 19.24
C SER A 233 15.27 24.51 20.75
N PRO A 234 15.73 23.40 21.36
CA PRO A 234 15.51 23.15 22.78
C PRO A 234 16.14 24.25 23.66
N SER A 235 15.41 24.64 24.69
CA SER A 235 15.73 25.73 25.63
C SER A 235 16.94 25.43 26.50
N SER A 236 17.27 24.15 26.68
CA SER A 236 18.51 23.72 27.30
C SER A 236 18.89 22.30 26.88
N ASP A 237 20.14 21.94 27.13
CA ASP A 237 20.70 20.61 26.94
C ASP A 237 19.91 19.48 27.63
N ALA A 238 19.20 19.80 28.72
CA ALA A 238 18.39 18.84 29.46
C ALA A 238 17.07 18.48 28.75
N TYR A 239 16.57 19.39 27.90
CA TYR A 239 15.32 19.21 27.15
C TYR A 239 15.55 18.83 25.69
N ASP A 240 16.80 18.73 25.25
CA ASP A 240 17.14 18.29 23.90
C ASP A 240 16.96 16.78 23.75
N TRP A 241 15.87 16.39 23.06
CA TRP A 241 15.50 15.00 22.86
C TRP A 241 16.52 14.21 22.03
N PHE A 242 17.34 14.89 21.23
CA PHE A 242 18.25 14.29 20.26
C PHE A 242 19.74 14.36 20.67
N ARG A 243 20.10 15.17 21.67
CA ARG A 243 21.50 15.35 22.12
C ARG A 243 22.24 14.07 22.48
N ARG A 244 21.60 13.15 23.20
CA ARG A 244 22.21 11.89 23.67
C ARG A 244 21.85 10.70 22.77
N THR A 245 21.55 10.98 21.52
CA THR A 245 21.15 9.98 20.52
C THR A 245 22.15 9.98 19.36
N LYS A 246 21.98 9.05 18.43
CA LYS A 246 22.75 9.01 17.18
C LYS A 246 22.54 10.23 16.26
N TYR A 247 21.55 11.07 16.56
CA TYR A 247 21.22 12.29 15.82
C TYR A 247 21.85 13.56 16.40
N CYS A 248 22.70 13.42 17.43
CA CYS A 248 23.42 14.54 18.01
C CYS A 248 24.19 15.32 16.95
N GLY A 249 24.03 16.64 16.93
CA GLY A 249 24.67 17.53 15.97
C GLY A 249 23.92 17.70 14.64
N LEU A 250 22.84 16.94 14.39
CA LEU A 250 21.98 17.20 13.23
C LEU A 250 21.08 18.41 13.46
N SER A 251 20.77 19.14 12.38
CA SER A 251 19.73 20.17 12.41
C SER A 251 18.36 19.47 12.38
N ILE A 252 17.75 19.34 13.55
CA ILE A 252 16.41 18.79 13.69
C ILE A 252 15.38 19.88 13.45
N ASP A 253 14.35 19.52 12.71
CA ASP A 253 13.18 20.32 12.41
C ASP A 253 11.92 19.59 12.89
N LYS A 254 10.83 20.33 13.01
CA LYS A 254 9.53 19.78 13.40
C LYS A 254 8.38 20.47 12.69
N PHE A 255 7.29 19.73 12.51
CA PHE A 255 6.04 20.27 12.01
C PHE A 255 4.84 19.66 12.76
N ARG A 256 3.70 20.33 12.68
CA ARG A 256 2.43 19.88 13.26
C ARG A 256 1.82 18.80 12.40
N CYS A 257 1.31 17.75 13.03
CA CYS A 257 0.58 16.67 12.40
C CYS A 257 -0.76 16.46 13.11
N GLY A 258 -1.49 17.57 13.30
CA GLY A 258 -2.59 17.69 14.26
C GLY A 258 -2.18 18.52 15.48
N ASN A 259 -3.15 19.03 16.24
CA ASN A 259 -2.86 19.72 17.50
C ASN A 259 -3.23 18.78 18.67
N PRO A 260 -2.37 18.59 19.69
CA PRO A 260 -1.03 19.18 19.88
C PRO A 260 0.14 18.46 19.16
N LYS A 261 -0.12 17.40 18.40
CA LYS A 261 0.87 16.45 17.87
C LYS A 261 1.96 17.03 16.96
N ARG A 262 3.20 16.55 17.08
CA ARG A 262 4.34 17.00 16.27
C ARG A 262 5.11 15.83 15.69
N CYS A 263 5.62 16.04 14.49
CA CYS A 263 6.56 15.15 13.81
C CYS A 263 7.93 15.81 13.83
N PHE A 264 8.94 15.09 14.31
CA PHE A 264 10.33 15.53 14.36
C PHE A 264 11.16 14.77 13.34
N GLY A 265 12.11 15.47 12.73
CA GLY A 265 12.99 14.87 11.75
C GLY A 265 14.09 15.80 11.30
N PHE A 266 14.85 15.37 10.30
CA PHE A 266 15.85 16.21 9.66
C PHE A 266 15.69 16.17 8.15
N ARG A 267 16.14 17.24 7.49
CA ARG A 267 16.12 17.34 6.04
C ARG A 267 17.47 16.96 5.44
N GLU A 268 17.45 16.11 4.42
CA GLU A 268 18.59 15.85 3.55
C GLU A 268 18.14 15.96 2.09
N GLY A 269 18.72 16.90 1.35
CA GLY A 269 18.29 17.22 -0.01
C GLY A 269 16.83 17.65 -0.03
N ASP A 270 16.01 16.98 -0.86
CA ASP A 270 14.58 17.25 -0.91
C ASP A 270 13.78 16.48 0.15
N THR A 271 14.36 15.54 0.89
CA THR A 271 13.61 14.58 1.73
C THR A 271 13.66 14.95 3.22
N PHE A 272 12.53 14.79 3.92
CA PHE A 272 12.41 14.86 5.37
C PHE A 272 12.42 13.44 5.96
N TYR A 273 13.42 13.12 6.77
CA TYR A 273 13.53 11.86 7.48
C TYR A 273 12.89 12.00 8.85
N VAL A 274 11.74 11.34 9.02
CA VAL A 274 10.99 11.29 10.28
C VAL A 274 11.77 10.45 11.29
N LEU A 275 11.91 10.98 12.50
CA LEU A 275 12.63 10.34 13.60
C LEU A 275 11.70 9.97 14.75
N ARG A 276 10.84 10.90 15.19
CA ARG A 276 9.97 10.74 16.37
C ARG A 276 8.66 11.47 16.21
N MET A 277 7.64 10.94 16.86
CA MET A 277 6.32 11.55 16.99
C MET A 277 6.10 11.98 18.44
N GLU A 278 5.46 13.13 18.61
CA GLU A 278 5.07 13.66 19.91
C GLU A 278 3.56 13.84 19.94
N ARG A 279 2.91 13.29 20.96
CA ARG A 279 1.45 13.37 21.12
C ARG A 279 1.00 14.65 21.85
N ASP A 280 1.71 15.07 22.89
CA ASP A 280 1.19 15.96 23.95
C ASP A 280 1.94 17.31 24.12
N HIS A 281 2.76 17.71 23.14
CA HIS A 281 3.54 18.96 23.07
C HIS A 281 4.54 19.27 24.20
N LYS A 282 4.74 18.39 25.19
CA LYS A 282 5.64 18.65 26.33
C LYS A 282 7.09 18.90 25.94
N ILE A 283 7.62 18.19 24.94
CA ILE A 283 8.96 18.41 24.40
C ILE A 283 8.98 19.70 23.59
N SER A 284 7.93 19.95 22.81
CA SER A 284 7.81 21.13 21.98
C SER A 284 7.67 22.46 22.73
N ASP A 285 7.17 22.45 23.96
CA ASP A 285 7.13 23.64 24.83
C ASP A 285 8.52 24.13 25.21
N HIS A 286 9.49 23.22 25.22
CA HIS A 286 10.87 23.57 25.46
C HIS A 286 11.60 24.03 24.19
N GLY A 287 10.91 24.22 23.06
CA GLY A 287 11.49 24.71 21.80
C GLY A 287 10.92 24.03 20.58
#